data_AF-A0AAE0GZ15-F1
#
_entry.id   AF-A0AAE0GZ15-F1
#
_cell.length_a   1.000
_cell.length_b   1.000
_cell.length_c   1.000
_cell.angle_alpha   90.00
_cell.angle_beta   90.00
_cell.angle_gamma   90.00
#
_symmetry.space_group_name_H-M   'P 1'
#
loop_
_entity.id
_entity.type
_entity.pdbx_description
1 polymer ?
#
loop_
_entity_poly.entity_id
_entity_poly.type
_entity_poly.pdbx_seq_one_letter_code
_entity_poly.pdbx_strand_id
1 'polypeptide(L)'
;MSDHPFTEFNKEDNNGTLIGNWVEESALQSATGTHRYKSWVPGESAEKSVYATAVGAPEFIPTAPRVLDHADKQDSAEWINHSQDVHRHPEGRTNDLRVHVNGNQTGLRTQIMLNSMAAVASNLPADAPPEKNFTSTKMADFVQHDMSQLSVGKRVMKTIDGEEVTLGDRDHTFLAESGLQHKSRVDRERLGETVRDEQHYVKDTPITCYQQSVDSADYPGQGFVHGSGVGGKNPYGKTCNFTKEMSDHTKLIIDQ
;
A
#
# COMPACT_ATOMS: atom_id res chain seq x y z
N MET A 1 38.40 -55.73 7.87
CA MET A 1 38.91 -54.42 8.30
C MET A 1 39.21 -54.53 9.78
N SER A 2 40.39 -54.16 10.24
CA SER A 2 40.71 -54.19 11.67
C SER A 2 39.98 -53.05 12.38
N ASP A 3 39.26 -53.36 13.47
CA ASP A 3 38.56 -52.35 14.28
C ASP A 3 39.50 -51.48 15.13
N HIS A 4 40.79 -51.83 15.17
CA HIS A 4 41.81 -51.10 15.90
C HIS A 4 42.67 -50.24 14.96
N PRO A 5 42.96 -48.97 15.33
CA PRO A 5 43.82 -48.12 14.53
C PRO A 5 45.26 -48.63 14.55
N PHE A 6 45.81 -48.91 13.37
CA PHE A 6 47.21 -49.29 13.19
C PHE A 6 48.11 -48.05 13.27
N THR A 7 49.09 -48.05 14.19
CA THR A 7 49.81 -46.84 14.65
C THR A 7 51.32 -47.03 14.80
N GLU A 8 51.87 -48.06 14.13
CA GLU A 8 53.28 -48.39 14.24
C GLU A 8 54.20 -47.42 13.48
N PHE A 9 53.66 -46.71 12.49
CA PHE A 9 54.34 -45.69 11.68
C PHE A 9 53.97 -44.27 12.16
N ASN A 10 54.72 -43.23 11.71
CA ASN A 10 54.56 -41.83 12.14
C ASN A 10 54.80 -41.58 13.65
N LYS A 11 55.90 -42.14 14.17
CA LYS A 11 56.46 -41.84 15.50
C LYS A 11 57.47 -40.68 15.39
N GLU A 12 57.86 -40.08 16.53
CA GLU A 12 58.66 -38.84 16.61
C GLU A 12 59.85 -38.75 15.63
N ASP A 13 60.55 -39.86 15.38
CA ASP A 13 61.73 -39.93 14.49
C ASP A 13 61.43 -40.23 13.00
N ASN A 14 60.19 -40.58 12.64
CA ASN A 14 59.84 -41.06 11.30
C ASN A 14 58.44 -40.57 10.86
N ASN A 15 58.29 -39.24 10.81
CA ASN A 15 57.08 -38.57 10.35
C ASN A 15 57.07 -38.44 8.81
N GLY A 16 55.95 -38.76 8.16
CA GLY A 16 55.75 -38.53 6.72
C GLY A 16 55.23 -39.73 5.92
N THR A 17 54.89 -40.84 6.58
CA THR A 17 54.33 -42.02 5.91
C THR A 17 52.80 -41.93 5.80
N LEU A 18 52.25 -42.30 4.64
CA LEU A 18 50.80 -42.28 4.37
C LEU A 18 50.11 -43.60 4.78
N ILE A 19 50.50 -44.15 5.94
CA ILE A 19 50.00 -45.43 6.46
C ILE A 19 49.16 -45.17 7.71
N GLY A 20 47.99 -45.81 7.82
CA GLY A 20 47.06 -45.62 8.95
C GLY A 20 46.17 -44.39 8.80
N ASN A 21 45.79 -43.76 9.92
CA ASN A 21 44.89 -42.60 9.94
C ASN A 21 45.63 -41.27 9.70
N TRP A 22 46.52 -41.25 8.71
CA TRP A 22 47.44 -40.16 8.46
C TRP A 22 46.74 -38.83 8.10
N VAL A 23 45.54 -38.90 7.49
CA VAL A 23 44.76 -37.71 7.10
C VAL A 23 44.29 -36.94 8.33
N GLU A 24 43.64 -37.61 9.28
CA GLU A 24 43.22 -37.01 10.55
C GLU A 24 44.42 -36.54 11.38
N GLU A 25 45.52 -37.28 11.36
CA GLU A 25 46.75 -36.91 12.07
C GLU A 25 47.41 -35.66 11.48
N SER A 26 47.36 -35.48 10.16
CA SER A 26 47.83 -34.28 9.48
C SER A 26 46.91 -33.08 9.75
N ALA A 27 45.60 -33.29 9.73
CA ALA A 27 44.63 -32.25 10.10
C ALA A 27 44.78 -31.81 11.56
N LEU A 28 44.96 -32.76 12.48
CA LEU A 28 45.21 -32.50 13.90
C LEU A 28 46.53 -31.74 14.12
N GLN A 29 47.58 -32.10 13.39
CA GLN A 29 48.87 -31.39 13.43
C GLN A 29 48.72 -29.96 12.91
N SER A 30 48.00 -29.76 11.82
CA SER A 30 47.73 -28.42 11.27
C SER A 30 46.95 -27.54 12.25
N ALA A 31 45.95 -28.11 12.94
CA ALA A 31 45.10 -27.38 13.87
C ALA A 31 45.75 -27.11 15.24
N THR A 32 46.57 -28.04 15.76
CA THR A 32 47.09 -27.98 17.15
C THR A 32 48.61 -27.87 17.24
N GLY A 33 49.32 -27.94 16.12
CA GLY A 33 50.79 -28.01 16.07
C GLY A 33 51.37 -29.33 16.58
N THR A 34 50.54 -30.32 16.94
CA THR A 34 50.97 -31.57 17.57
C THR A 34 50.30 -32.79 16.95
N HIS A 35 51.06 -33.88 16.80
CA HIS A 35 50.52 -35.18 16.41
C HIS A 35 49.89 -35.92 17.61
N ARG A 36 49.49 -37.18 17.38
CA ARG A 36 49.01 -38.12 18.41
C ARG A 36 49.94 -38.16 19.64
N TYR A 37 51.25 -38.09 19.42
CA TYR A 37 52.27 -38.13 20.46
C TYR A 37 52.71 -36.69 20.79
N LYS A 38 52.26 -36.17 21.94
CA LYS A 38 53.01 -35.13 22.66
C LYS A 38 53.78 -35.91 23.73
N SER A 39 55.11 -35.89 23.71
CA SER A 39 55.92 -36.60 24.69
C SER A 39 55.49 -36.17 26.10
N TRP A 40 54.94 -37.12 26.87
CA TRP A 40 54.62 -36.95 28.29
C TRP A 40 55.88 -36.97 29.17
N VAL A 41 57.04 -37.12 28.53
CA VAL A 41 58.35 -37.23 29.17
C VAL A 41 59.14 -35.98 28.77
N PRO A 42 59.67 -35.20 29.72
CA PRO A 42 60.51 -34.06 29.40
C PRO A 42 61.74 -34.54 28.60
N GLY A 43 62.05 -33.80 27.53
CA GLY A 43 63.16 -34.11 26.63
C GLY A 43 64.52 -34.25 27.35
N GLU A 44 65.31 -35.22 26.87
CA GLU A 44 66.77 -35.34 26.94
C GLU A 44 67.50 -35.11 28.28
N SER A 45 66.82 -35.21 29.43
CA SER A 45 67.49 -35.17 30.75
C SER A 45 67.15 -36.34 31.69
N ALA A 46 66.37 -37.31 31.21
CA ALA A 46 66.02 -38.51 31.98
C ALA A 46 66.97 -39.70 31.79
N GLU A 47 68.10 -39.52 31.10
CA GLU A 47 69.15 -40.54 31.07
C GLU A 47 70.07 -40.38 32.31
N LYS A 48 69.95 -41.33 33.24
CA LYS A 48 70.78 -41.57 34.47
C LYS A 48 70.19 -41.13 35.81
N SER A 49 68.96 -41.55 36.13
CA SER A 49 68.47 -41.58 37.51
C SER A 49 68.02 -42.99 37.90
N VAL A 50 68.60 -43.55 38.96
CA VAL A 50 68.20 -44.85 39.56
C VAL A 50 67.01 -44.68 40.52
N TYR A 51 66.58 -43.44 40.79
CA TYR A 51 65.47 -43.15 41.68
C TYR A 51 64.16 -42.94 40.89
N ALA A 52 63.05 -43.41 41.46
CA ALA A 52 61.73 -43.24 40.88
C ALA A 52 61.35 -41.75 40.88
N THR A 53 61.43 -41.11 39.70
CA THR A 53 60.98 -39.75 39.50
C THR A 53 59.45 -39.75 39.53
N ALA A 54 58.84 -38.95 40.40
CA ALA A 54 57.40 -38.77 40.41
C ALA A 54 56.96 -38.24 39.03
N VAL A 55 56.17 -39.03 38.31
CA VAL A 55 55.56 -38.61 37.04
C VAL A 55 54.63 -37.46 37.40
N GLY A 56 55.04 -36.23 37.06
CA GLY A 56 54.25 -35.04 37.28
C GLY A 56 52.87 -35.17 36.63
N ALA A 57 51.89 -34.49 37.21
CA ALA A 57 50.56 -34.40 36.61
C ALA A 57 50.67 -33.97 35.13
N PRO A 58 49.81 -34.48 34.24
CA PRO A 58 49.81 -34.09 32.83
C PRO A 58 49.94 -32.58 32.66
N GLU A 59 50.86 -32.14 31.81
CA GLU A 59 50.84 -30.76 31.33
C GLU A 59 49.47 -30.45 30.71
N PHE A 60 48.97 -29.22 30.90
CA PHE A 60 47.71 -28.78 30.32
C PHE A 60 47.74 -28.91 28.78
N ILE A 61 46.84 -29.72 28.23
CA ILE A 61 46.64 -29.86 26.78
C ILE A 61 45.32 -29.18 26.42
N PRO A 62 45.30 -28.22 25.48
CA PRO A 62 44.04 -27.65 25.00
C PRO A 62 43.26 -28.73 24.22
N THR A 63 42.22 -29.27 24.84
CA THR A 63 41.39 -30.34 24.27
C THR A 63 40.28 -29.82 23.37
N ALA A 64 39.83 -28.56 23.55
CA ALA A 64 38.80 -27.93 22.73
C ALA A 64 39.06 -28.00 21.20
N PRO A 65 40.26 -27.65 20.68
CA PRO A 65 40.55 -27.76 19.25
C PRO A 65 40.60 -29.21 18.73
N ARG A 66 40.65 -30.21 19.63
CA ARG A 66 40.71 -31.63 19.27
C ARG A 66 39.34 -32.32 19.25
N VAL A 67 38.32 -31.72 19.87
CA VAL A 67 37.04 -32.40 20.15
C VAL A 67 35.83 -31.60 19.67
N LEU A 68 35.85 -30.27 19.82
CA LEU A 68 34.64 -29.43 19.67
C LEU A 68 34.77 -28.37 18.58
N ASP A 69 35.97 -28.18 18.04
CA ASP A 69 36.22 -27.09 17.11
C ASP A 69 35.84 -27.47 15.68
N HIS A 70 35.04 -26.63 15.04
CA HIS A 70 34.57 -26.79 13.68
C HIS A 70 35.00 -25.56 12.88
N ALA A 71 35.46 -25.77 11.65
CA ALA A 71 35.88 -24.68 10.76
C ALA A 71 34.77 -23.65 10.52
N ASP A 72 33.50 -24.10 10.55
CA ASP A 72 32.32 -23.27 10.33
C ASP A 72 31.69 -22.73 11.62
N LYS A 73 32.40 -22.79 12.77
CA LYS A 73 31.85 -22.24 14.01
C LYS A 73 31.68 -20.73 13.90
N GLN A 74 30.59 -20.22 14.45
CA GLN A 74 30.36 -18.79 14.57
C GLN A 74 31.17 -18.22 15.74
N ASP A 75 31.96 -17.19 15.47
CA ASP A 75 32.74 -16.53 16.51
C ASP A 75 31.83 -15.85 17.54
N SER A 76 32.25 -15.85 18.80
CA SER A 76 31.47 -15.25 19.89
C SER A 76 31.18 -13.76 19.69
N ALA A 77 32.00 -13.06 18.91
CA ALA A 77 31.78 -11.66 18.54
C ALA A 77 30.58 -11.47 17.59
N GLU A 78 30.18 -12.52 16.88
CA GLU A 78 29.06 -12.51 15.94
C GLU A 78 27.75 -13.00 16.58
N TRP A 79 27.79 -13.40 17.85
CA TRP A 79 26.59 -13.85 18.57
C TRP A 79 25.63 -12.67 18.75
N ILE A 80 24.56 -12.69 17.97
CA ILE A 80 23.49 -11.70 17.99
C ILE A 80 22.18 -12.45 18.20
N ASN A 81 21.34 -11.97 19.12
CA ASN A 81 20.03 -12.57 19.31
C ASN A 81 19.05 -12.11 18.20
N HIS A 82 17.99 -12.87 17.98
CA HIS A 82 17.03 -12.56 16.91
C HIS A 82 16.41 -11.15 17.04
N SER A 83 16.16 -10.69 18.26
CA SER A 83 15.56 -9.37 18.50
C SER A 83 16.53 -8.22 18.19
N GLN A 84 17.82 -8.35 18.53
CA GLN A 84 18.87 -7.40 18.18
C GLN A 84 19.11 -7.37 16.68
N ASP A 85 18.96 -8.49 16.00
CA ASP A 85 19.13 -8.56 14.55
C ASP A 85 17.97 -7.87 13.80
N VAL A 86 16.72 -8.19 14.16
CA VAL A 86 15.51 -7.68 13.49
C VAL A 86 15.16 -6.24 13.89
N HIS A 87 15.33 -5.89 15.17
CA HIS A 87 14.90 -4.61 15.73
C HIS A 87 16.06 -3.66 16.02
N ARG A 88 16.93 -3.46 15.03
CA ARG A 88 18.00 -2.45 15.10
C ARG A 88 17.44 -1.04 15.05
N HIS A 89 18.15 -0.11 15.70
CA HIS A 89 17.85 1.33 15.67
C HIS A 89 17.79 1.82 14.21
N PRO A 90 16.74 2.56 13.81
CA PRO A 90 16.50 2.90 12.40
C PRO A 90 17.65 3.66 11.76
N GLU A 91 18.32 4.55 12.51
CA GLU A 91 19.47 5.33 12.00
C GLU A 91 20.75 4.49 11.82
N GLY A 92 20.85 3.33 12.47
CA GLY A 92 22.01 2.43 12.42
C GLY A 92 21.85 1.24 11.47
N ARG A 93 20.77 1.18 10.68
CA ARG A 93 20.51 0.09 9.72
C ARG A 93 21.33 0.28 8.45
N THR A 94 22.60 -0.11 8.51
CA THR A 94 23.53 -0.03 7.37
C THR A 94 23.71 -1.35 6.62
N ASN A 95 23.29 -2.47 7.21
CA ASN A 95 23.51 -3.82 6.65
C ASN A 95 22.45 -4.23 5.62
N ASP A 96 21.36 -3.48 5.50
CA ASP A 96 20.27 -3.76 4.58
C ASP A 96 20.61 -3.24 3.17
N LEU A 97 20.75 -4.15 2.20
CA LEU A 97 21.16 -3.83 0.82
C LEU A 97 20.17 -2.91 0.07
N ARG A 98 18.91 -2.84 0.51
CA ARG A 98 17.83 -2.11 -0.17
C ARG A 98 16.96 -1.38 0.85
N VAL A 99 17.51 -0.32 1.42
CA VAL A 99 16.74 0.62 2.26
C VAL A 99 16.26 1.79 1.39
N HIS A 100 15.02 2.21 1.59
CA HIS A 100 14.54 3.47 1.04
C HIS A 100 15.27 4.63 1.71
N VAL A 101 16.15 5.28 0.96
CA VAL A 101 16.87 6.46 1.46
C VAL A 101 15.92 7.64 1.46
N ASN A 102 15.81 8.33 2.59
CA ASN A 102 15.14 9.62 2.68
C ASN A 102 15.95 10.65 1.90
N GLY A 103 15.64 10.81 0.61
CA GLY A 103 16.21 11.86 -0.21
C GLY A 103 15.62 13.21 0.19
N ASN A 104 16.46 14.12 0.69
CA ASN A 104 16.06 15.52 0.81
C ASN A 104 15.74 16.05 -0.60
N GLN A 105 14.46 16.34 -0.84
CA GLN A 105 13.99 16.90 -2.10
C GLN A 105 14.38 18.38 -2.28
N THR A 106 14.93 19.00 -1.24
CA THR A 106 15.34 20.40 -1.22
C THR A 106 16.85 20.52 -1.32
N GLY A 107 17.32 21.29 -2.32
CA GLY A 107 18.73 21.65 -2.42
C GLY A 107 19.16 22.67 -1.36
N LEU A 108 20.46 22.82 -1.15
CA LEU A 108 21.01 23.71 -0.11
C LEU A 108 20.50 25.16 -0.24
N ARG A 109 20.43 25.68 -1.47
CA ARG A 109 19.94 27.03 -1.74
C ARG A 109 18.46 27.19 -1.36
N THR A 110 17.63 26.18 -1.64
CA THR A 110 16.20 26.25 -1.31
C THR A 110 15.98 26.11 0.18
N GLN A 111 16.79 25.31 0.88
CA GLN A 111 16.74 25.24 2.35
C GLN A 111 17.09 26.57 3.02
N ILE A 112 18.14 27.25 2.55
CA ILE A 112 18.52 28.57 3.09
C ILE A 112 17.40 29.59 2.87
N MET A 113 16.79 29.58 1.68
CA MET A 113 15.66 30.45 1.34
C MET A 113 14.41 30.12 2.17
N LEU A 114 14.15 28.84 2.44
CA LEU A 114 13.02 28.42 3.26
C LEU A 114 13.21 28.85 4.72
N ASN A 115 14.42 28.70 5.25
CA ASN A 115 14.76 29.16 6.60
C ASN A 115 14.68 30.68 6.73
N SER A 116 15.12 31.43 5.70
CA SER A 116 14.99 32.89 5.72
C SER A 116 13.52 33.34 5.62
N MET A 117 12.72 32.68 4.79
CA MET A 117 11.28 32.92 4.73
C MET A 117 10.58 32.61 6.05
N ALA A 118 10.93 31.51 6.71
CA ALA A 118 10.37 31.16 8.01
C ALA A 118 10.71 32.22 9.08
N ALA A 119 11.94 32.75 9.06
CA ALA A 119 12.36 33.83 9.96
C ALA A 119 11.69 35.19 9.65
N VAL A 120 11.31 35.44 8.40
CA VAL A 120 10.52 36.63 8.03
C VAL A 120 9.05 36.43 8.44
N ALA A 121 8.49 35.25 8.22
CA ALA A 121 7.10 34.91 8.53
C ALA A 121 6.78 34.92 10.03
N SER A 122 7.78 34.66 10.90
CA SER A 122 7.59 34.81 12.35
C SER A 122 7.33 36.25 12.78
N ASN A 123 7.77 37.23 11.97
CA ASN A 123 7.40 38.62 12.13
C ASN A 123 6.05 38.84 11.45
N LEU A 124 4.97 38.61 12.20
CA LEU A 124 3.62 38.96 11.74
C LEU A 124 3.61 40.47 11.43
N PRO A 125 3.30 40.87 10.18
CA PRO A 125 3.05 42.28 9.91
C PRO A 125 1.87 42.74 10.78
N ALA A 126 1.86 44.02 11.14
CA ALA A 126 0.70 44.63 11.77
C ALA A 126 -0.54 44.32 10.91
N ASP A 127 -1.68 44.03 11.56
CA ASP A 127 -2.93 43.70 10.87
C ASP A 127 -3.14 44.66 9.70
N ALA A 128 -3.33 44.08 8.52
CA ALA A 128 -3.60 44.87 7.33
C ALA A 128 -4.74 45.84 7.68
N PRO A 129 -4.60 47.16 7.41
CA PRO A 129 -5.69 48.07 7.65
C PRO A 129 -6.92 47.50 6.92
N PRO A 130 -8.10 47.48 7.57
CA PRO A 130 -9.27 46.85 7.01
C PRO A 130 -9.44 47.36 5.58
N GLU A 131 -9.56 46.43 4.63
CA GLU A 131 -9.71 46.79 3.23
C GLU A 131 -10.85 47.79 3.12
N LYS A 132 -10.52 49.00 2.63
CA LYS A 132 -11.52 50.02 2.36
C LYS A 132 -12.28 49.55 1.12
N ASN A 133 -13.28 48.74 1.35
CA ASN A 133 -14.19 48.29 0.31
C ASN A 133 -15.02 49.50 -0.12
N PHE A 134 -14.63 50.09 -1.25
CA PHE A 134 -15.45 51.08 -1.93
C PHE A 134 -16.53 50.32 -2.70
N THR A 135 -17.72 50.25 -2.12
CA THR A 135 -18.90 49.81 -2.88
C THR A 135 -19.28 50.93 -3.84
N SER A 136 -19.47 50.60 -5.12
CA SER A 136 -20.04 51.56 -6.05
C SER A 136 -21.45 51.94 -5.58
N THR A 137 -21.88 53.18 -5.82
CA THR A 137 -23.25 53.63 -5.50
C THR A 137 -24.31 52.70 -6.10
N LYS A 138 -24.05 52.13 -7.29
CA LYS A 138 -24.94 51.13 -7.91
C LYS A 138 -25.06 49.82 -7.13
N MET A 139 -24.01 49.37 -6.46
CA MET A 139 -24.08 48.16 -5.62
C MET A 139 -24.91 48.38 -4.35
N ALA A 140 -24.90 49.61 -3.81
CA ALA A 140 -25.72 49.95 -2.64
C ALA A 140 -27.23 50.02 -2.99
N ASP A 141 -27.57 50.40 -4.23
CA ASP A 141 -28.96 50.55 -4.67
C ASP A 141 -29.66 49.22 -5.00
N PHE A 142 -28.92 48.17 -5.38
CA PHE A 142 -29.49 46.86 -5.75
C PHE A 142 -29.26 45.83 -4.64
N VAL A 143 -30.27 45.66 -3.78
CA VAL A 143 -30.26 44.68 -2.69
C VAL A 143 -31.27 43.56 -2.99
N GLN A 144 -30.95 42.33 -2.58
CA GLN A 144 -31.91 41.23 -2.65
C GLN A 144 -33.06 41.50 -1.68
N HIS A 145 -34.27 41.64 -2.21
CA HIS A 145 -35.48 41.80 -1.40
C HIS A 145 -36.12 40.45 -1.11
N ASP A 146 -36.77 40.35 0.06
CA ASP A 146 -37.60 39.19 0.38
C ASP A 146 -38.82 39.16 -0.56
N MET A 147 -39.02 38.02 -1.22
CA MET A 147 -40.10 37.80 -2.19
C MET A 147 -41.28 37.02 -1.57
N SER A 148 -41.23 36.68 -0.28
CA SER A 148 -42.21 35.80 0.38
C SER A 148 -43.66 36.33 0.36
N GLN A 149 -43.86 37.64 0.36
CA GLN A 149 -45.18 38.29 0.38
C GLN A 149 -45.65 38.79 -0.99
N LEU A 150 -44.85 38.61 -2.03
CA LEU A 150 -45.17 39.10 -3.37
C LEU A 150 -45.87 38.02 -4.19
N SER A 151 -47.00 38.36 -4.79
CA SER A 151 -47.70 37.49 -5.73
C SER A 151 -47.12 37.65 -7.14
N VAL A 152 -46.68 36.55 -7.73
CA VAL A 152 -46.24 36.54 -9.14
C VAL A 152 -47.47 36.51 -10.04
N GLY A 153 -47.59 37.49 -10.93
CA GLY A 153 -48.68 37.54 -11.90
C GLY A 153 -48.66 36.36 -12.87
N LYS A 154 -49.85 35.80 -13.17
CA LYS A 154 -50.03 34.74 -14.18
C LYS A 154 -50.19 35.38 -15.57
N ARG A 155 -49.84 34.64 -16.64
CA ARG A 155 -50.03 35.10 -18.04
C ARG A 155 -51.50 35.39 -18.38
N VAL A 156 -52.41 34.60 -17.83
CA VAL A 156 -53.86 34.84 -17.83
C VAL A 156 -54.30 34.76 -16.37
N MET A 157 -54.78 35.88 -15.83
CA MET A 157 -55.17 35.98 -14.42
C MET A 157 -56.67 35.84 -14.22
N LYS A 158 -57.47 36.43 -15.12
CA LYS A 158 -58.92 36.47 -15.01
C LYS A 158 -59.60 36.25 -16.35
N THR A 159 -60.81 35.72 -16.31
CA THR A 159 -61.72 35.68 -17.46
C THR A 159 -62.35 37.05 -17.71
N ILE A 160 -63.07 37.20 -18.83
CA ILE A 160 -63.78 38.44 -19.17
C ILE A 160 -64.86 38.76 -18.12
N ASP A 161 -65.43 37.72 -17.51
CA ASP A 161 -66.42 37.82 -16.44
C ASP A 161 -65.79 38.17 -15.07
N GLY A 162 -64.47 38.27 -15.00
CA GLY A 162 -63.73 38.70 -13.81
C GLY A 162 -63.38 37.58 -12.83
N GLU A 163 -63.70 36.32 -13.15
CA GLU A 163 -63.34 35.15 -12.36
C GLU A 163 -61.84 34.86 -12.43
N GLU A 164 -61.24 34.42 -11.33
CA GLU A 164 -59.82 34.06 -11.31
C GLU A 164 -59.58 32.72 -12.00
N VAL A 165 -58.58 32.67 -12.88
CA VAL A 165 -58.12 31.42 -13.48
C VAL A 165 -57.14 30.74 -12.52
N THR A 166 -57.58 29.65 -11.91
CA THR A 166 -56.72 28.83 -11.03
C THR A 166 -55.78 27.95 -11.86
N LEU A 167 -54.81 27.31 -11.22
CA LEU A 167 -53.96 26.32 -11.89
C LEU A 167 -54.77 25.11 -12.38
N GLY A 168 -55.87 24.75 -11.71
CA GLY A 168 -56.73 23.64 -12.14
C GLY A 168 -57.50 23.93 -13.43
N ASP A 169 -57.83 25.20 -13.69
CA ASP A 169 -58.63 25.63 -14.85
C ASP A 169 -57.79 25.76 -16.13
N ARG A 170 -56.45 25.74 -16.01
CA ARG A 170 -55.56 25.78 -17.17
C ARG A 170 -55.48 24.38 -17.77
N ASP A 171 -55.80 24.28 -19.06
CA ASP A 171 -55.65 23.02 -19.79
C ASP A 171 -54.17 22.75 -20.13
N HIS A 172 -53.52 21.99 -19.26
CA HIS A 172 -52.12 21.59 -19.40
C HIS A 172 -51.90 20.63 -20.58
N THR A 173 -52.89 19.78 -20.87
CA THR A 173 -52.81 18.84 -21.99
C THR A 173 -52.81 19.60 -23.31
N PHE A 174 -53.75 20.54 -23.47
CA PHE A 174 -53.81 21.40 -24.64
C PHE A 174 -52.52 22.22 -24.81
N LEU A 175 -51.98 22.80 -23.74
CA LEU A 175 -50.74 23.58 -23.80
C LEU A 175 -49.54 22.76 -24.29
N ALA A 176 -49.45 21.49 -23.90
CA ALA A 176 -48.40 20.58 -24.32
C ALA A 176 -48.61 20.08 -25.76
N GLU A 177 -49.82 19.65 -26.12
CA GLU A 177 -50.15 19.08 -27.44
C GLU A 177 -50.15 20.13 -28.56
N SER A 178 -50.56 21.37 -28.26
CA SER A 178 -50.53 22.49 -29.21
C SER A 178 -49.11 23.06 -29.44
N GLY A 179 -48.12 22.63 -28.65
CA GLY A 179 -46.75 23.15 -28.73
C GLY A 179 -46.58 24.58 -28.20
N LEU A 180 -47.60 25.17 -27.56
CA LEU A 180 -47.52 26.50 -26.96
C LEU A 180 -46.54 26.54 -25.78
N GLN A 181 -46.39 25.43 -25.06
CA GLN A 181 -45.37 25.24 -24.02
C GLN A 181 -44.77 23.83 -24.10
N HIS A 182 -43.49 23.71 -23.77
CA HIS A 182 -42.85 22.39 -23.70
C HIS A 182 -43.43 21.57 -22.56
N LYS A 183 -43.74 20.29 -22.81
CA LYS A 183 -44.38 19.37 -21.85
C LYS A 183 -43.70 19.37 -20.48
N SER A 184 -42.37 19.31 -20.41
CA SER A 184 -41.65 19.30 -19.11
C SER A 184 -41.90 20.56 -18.27
N ARG A 185 -42.10 21.71 -18.90
CA ARG A 185 -42.40 22.97 -18.20
C ARG A 185 -43.83 22.95 -17.68
N VAL A 186 -44.76 22.47 -18.51
CA VAL A 186 -46.18 22.35 -18.18
C VAL A 186 -46.38 21.36 -17.02
N ASP A 187 -45.72 20.20 -17.09
CA ASP A 187 -45.76 19.19 -16.03
C ASP A 187 -45.18 19.75 -14.72
N ARG A 188 -44.09 20.51 -14.77
CA ARG A 188 -43.52 21.17 -13.58
C ARG A 188 -44.47 22.22 -12.98
N GLU A 189 -45.16 23.00 -13.82
CA GLU A 189 -46.18 23.96 -13.35
C GLU A 189 -47.38 23.21 -12.73
N ARG A 190 -47.78 22.07 -13.30
CA ARG A 190 -48.88 21.21 -12.81
C ARG A 190 -48.56 20.51 -11.49
N LEU A 191 -47.35 19.98 -11.35
CA LEU A 191 -46.86 19.23 -10.18
C LEU A 191 -46.51 20.13 -8.98
N GLY A 192 -46.65 21.45 -9.12
CA GLY A 192 -46.44 22.49 -8.12
C GLY A 192 -45.88 22.03 -6.78
N GLU A 193 -44.59 22.28 -6.52
CA GLU A 193 -43.97 22.25 -5.19
C GLU A 193 -44.18 20.97 -4.34
N THR A 194 -44.54 19.85 -4.96
CA THR A 194 -44.63 18.53 -4.31
C THR A 194 -43.57 17.58 -4.85
N VAL A 195 -42.37 18.09 -5.10
CA VAL A 195 -41.19 17.23 -5.12
C VAL A 195 -40.97 16.81 -3.67
N ARG A 196 -41.58 15.69 -3.27
CA ARG A 196 -41.20 15.02 -2.04
C ARG A 196 -39.72 14.66 -2.18
N ASP A 197 -38.87 15.29 -1.39
CA ASP A 197 -37.41 15.06 -1.29
C ASP A 197 -37.04 13.62 -0.89
N GLU A 198 -38.00 12.70 -0.82
CA GLU A 198 -37.84 11.33 -0.34
C GLU A 198 -37.43 10.32 -1.43
N GLN A 199 -37.28 10.75 -2.69
CA GLN A 199 -36.74 9.86 -3.73
C GLN A 199 -35.20 9.85 -3.66
N HIS A 200 -34.66 8.73 -3.18
CA HIS A 200 -33.22 8.43 -3.16
C HIS A 200 -32.65 8.33 -4.58
N TYR A 201 -32.37 9.47 -5.20
CA TYR A 201 -31.59 9.51 -6.43
C TYR A 201 -30.15 9.10 -6.11
N VAL A 202 -29.62 8.10 -6.83
CA VAL A 202 -28.18 7.79 -6.81
C VAL A 202 -27.47 8.97 -7.46
N LYS A 203 -26.86 9.85 -6.63
CA LYS A 203 -26.32 11.16 -7.04
C LYS A 203 -25.20 11.12 -8.10
N ASP A 204 -24.62 9.94 -8.34
CA ASP A 204 -23.41 9.77 -9.16
C ASP A 204 -23.72 9.40 -10.62
N THR A 205 -24.98 9.15 -10.98
CA THR A 205 -25.40 8.84 -12.35
C THR A 205 -26.21 9.98 -12.99
N PRO A 206 -25.99 10.28 -14.28
CA PRO A 206 -26.78 11.30 -14.96
C PRO A 206 -28.24 10.86 -15.12
N ILE A 207 -29.17 11.72 -14.72
CA ILE A 207 -30.62 11.47 -14.83
C ILE A 207 -31.04 11.74 -16.29
N THR A 208 -31.31 10.66 -17.03
CA THR A 208 -31.77 10.70 -18.42
C THR A 208 -33.01 9.80 -18.61
N CYS A 209 -33.71 9.92 -19.74
CA CYS A 209 -34.87 9.05 -20.04
C CYS A 209 -34.49 7.56 -20.05
N TYR A 210 -33.28 7.23 -20.49
CA TYR A 210 -32.76 5.86 -20.44
C TYR A 210 -32.49 5.41 -19.01
N GLN A 211 -32.07 6.31 -18.11
CA GLN A 211 -31.77 5.96 -16.72
C GLN A 211 -33.06 5.70 -15.97
N GLN A 212 -34.07 6.53 -16.22
CA GLN A 212 -35.40 6.31 -15.69
C GLN A 212 -35.99 4.96 -16.09
N SER A 213 -35.79 4.49 -17.34
CA SER A 213 -36.24 3.14 -17.74
C SER A 213 -35.48 2.00 -17.07
N VAL A 214 -34.18 2.22 -16.77
CA VAL A 214 -33.37 1.25 -16.02
C VAL A 214 -33.86 1.18 -14.58
N ASP A 215 -34.08 2.33 -13.95
CA ASP A 215 -34.53 2.43 -12.57
C ASP A 215 -35.96 1.90 -12.36
N SER A 216 -36.83 2.04 -13.37
CA SER A 216 -38.19 1.47 -13.34
C SER A 216 -38.26 -0.02 -13.67
N ALA A 217 -37.12 -0.67 -13.94
CA ALA A 217 -37.02 -2.04 -14.43
C ALA A 217 -37.75 -2.30 -15.76
N ASP A 218 -38.09 -1.25 -16.52
CA ASP A 218 -38.69 -1.34 -17.85
C ASP A 218 -37.63 -1.42 -18.97
N TYR A 219 -36.40 -1.84 -18.66
CA TYR A 219 -35.25 -1.91 -19.57
C TYR A 219 -34.68 -3.34 -19.57
N PRO A 220 -34.60 -4.07 -20.71
CA PRO A 220 -35.13 -3.76 -22.07
C PRO A 220 -36.64 -3.94 -22.18
N GLY A 221 -37.40 -2.85 -22.27
CA GLY A 221 -38.85 -2.85 -22.43
C GLY A 221 -39.34 -1.99 -23.60
N GLN A 222 -40.65 -1.74 -23.64
CA GLN A 222 -41.45 -1.32 -24.82
C GLN A 222 -41.03 -0.04 -25.57
N GLY A 223 -40.00 0.69 -25.13
CA GLY A 223 -39.52 1.91 -25.79
C GLY A 223 -38.08 1.88 -26.29
N PHE A 224 -37.27 0.90 -25.88
CA PHE A 224 -35.83 0.91 -26.12
C PHE A 224 -35.30 -0.46 -26.54
N VAL A 225 -34.68 -0.52 -27.74
CA VAL A 225 -34.05 -1.73 -28.26
C VAL A 225 -32.59 -1.78 -27.80
N HIS A 226 -32.25 -2.71 -26.91
CA HIS A 226 -30.85 -2.97 -26.52
C HIS A 226 -30.69 -4.38 -25.90
N GLY A 227 -29.45 -4.83 -25.70
CA GLY A 227 -29.13 -6.02 -24.90
C GLY A 227 -29.02 -5.68 -23.41
N SER A 228 -29.63 -6.47 -22.52
CA SER A 228 -29.58 -6.21 -21.08
C SER A 228 -28.13 -6.14 -20.59
N GLY A 229 -27.79 -5.05 -19.89
CA GLY A 229 -26.51 -4.92 -19.22
C GLY A 229 -26.47 -5.87 -18.03
N VAL A 230 -25.39 -6.64 -17.89
CA VAL A 230 -25.14 -7.40 -16.65
C VAL A 230 -24.81 -6.37 -15.57
N GLY A 231 -25.53 -6.43 -14.44
CA GLY A 231 -25.54 -5.39 -13.40
C GLY A 231 -24.17 -4.80 -13.07
N GLY A 232 -24.13 -3.47 -12.90
CA GLY A 232 -22.92 -2.71 -12.62
C GLY A 232 -23.17 -1.20 -12.64
N LYS A 233 -22.13 -0.39 -12.44
CA LYS A 233 -22.21 1.08 -12.42
C LYS A 233 -22.61 1.72 -13.77
N ASN A 234 -22.46 0.99 -14.88
CA ASN A 234 -22.85 1.45 -16.22
C ASN A 234 -23.88 0.49 -16.83
N PRO A 235 -25.18 0.83 -16.77
CA PRO A 235 -26.24 -0.03 -17.30
C PRO A 235 -26.28 -0.07 -18.85
N TYR A 236 -25.53 0.80 -19.53
CA TYR A 236 -25.50 0.90 -21.00
C TYR A 236 -24.28 0.22 -21.63
N GLY A 237 -23.54 -0.59 -20.87
CA GLY A 237 -22.44 -1.38 -21.41
C GLY A 237 -22.93 -2.32 -22.52
N LYS A 238 -22.24 -2.33 -23.67
CA LYS A 238 -22.57 -3.25 -24.76
C LYS A 238 -22.28 -4.69 -24.31
N THR A 239 -23.33 -5.50 -24.19
CA THR A 239 -23.23 -6.93 -23.97
C THR A 239 -23.45 -7.65 -25.29
N CYS A 240 -22.45 -8.40 -25.75
CA CYS A 240 -22.51 -9.13 -27.02
C CYS A 240 -22.38 -10.64 -26.83
N ASN A 241 -22.64 -11.18 -25.64
CA ASN A 241 -22.43 -12.62 -25.37
C ASN A 241 -23.16 -13.51 -26.38
N PHE A 242 -24.40 -13.16 -26.78
CA PHE A 242 -25.14 -13.89 -27.81
C PHE A 242 -24.46 -13.87 -29.20
N THR A 243 -24.00 -12.70 -29.66
CA THR A 243 -23.42 -12.52 -31.00
C THR A 243 -21.90 -12.76 -31.09
N LYS A 244 -21.20 -12.95 -29.97
CA LYS A 244 -19.77 -13.31 -29.94
C LYS A 244 -19.48 -14.59 -30.75
N GLU A 245 -18.34 -14.61 -31.42
CA GLU A 245 -17.84 -15.80 -32.13
C GLU A 245 -17.63 -16.98 -31.17
N MET A 246 -17.88 -18.20 -31.63
CA MET A 246 -17.73 -19.42 -30.82
C MET A 246 -16.27 -19.70 -30.41
N SER A 247 -15.32 -19.16 -31.16
CA SER A 247 -13.88 -19.25 -30.89
C SER A 247 -13.39 -18.24 -29.84
N ASP A 248 -14.21 -17.27 -29.44
CA ASP A 248 -13.80 -16.27 -28.44
C ASP A 248 -13.66 -16.92 -27.06
N HIS A 249 -12.48 -16.77 -26.47
CA HIS A 249 -12.13 -17.27 -25.12
C HIS A 249 -13.06 -16.80 -23.99
N THR A 250 -13.87 -15.76 -24.21
CA THR A 250 -14.84 -15.23 -23.24
C THR A 250 -16.31 -15.52 -23.60
N LYS A 251 -16.57 -16.37 -24.60
CA LYS A 251 -17.91 -16.78 -24.99
C LYS A 251 -18.49 -17.75 -23.95
N LEU A 252 -19.67 -17.42 -23.43
CA LEU A 252 -20.44 -18.33 -22.58
C LEU A 252 -21.64 -18.89 -23.36
N ILE A 253 -21.84 -20.20 -23.27
CA ILE A 253 -22.96 -20.93 -23.90
C ILE A 253 -24.09 -21.04 -22.86
N ILE A 254 -24.81 -19.94 -22.67
CA ILE A 254 -25.97 -19.87 -21.76
C ILE A 254 -27.27 -19.75 -22.57
N ASP A 255 -27.20 -19.14 -23.76
CA ASP A 255 -28.35 -18.76 -24.59
C ASP A 255 -28.46 -19.57 -25.91
N GLN A 256 -27.89 -20.79 -25.97
CA GLN A 256 -27.96 -21.69 -27.14
C GLN A 256 -29.03 -22.77 -27.00
#